data_AF-A0A100Y6K9-F1
#
_entry.id   AF-A0A100Y6K9-F1
#
_cell.length_a   1.000
_cell.length_b   1.000
_cell.length_c   1.000
_cell.angle_alpha   90.00
_cell.angle_beta   90.00
_cell.angle_gamma   90.00
#
_symmetry.space_group_name_H-M   'P 1'
#
loop_
_entity.id
_entity.type
_entity.pdbx_description
1 polymer ?
#
loop_
_entity_poly.entity_id
_entity_poly.type
_entity_poly.pdbx_seq_one_letter_code
_entity_poly.pdbx_strand_id
1 'polypeptide(L)'
;MPIPSRPALVEHLVRTRIAGDVATPRDNNLSHYRKLANGDRHYWLGLELGDRWTDEQDVLAVMAERCGVIDDPAHRAGQDTIDPELTVDALDRMAARLRKAAAARERVLFATGHPGALLDVHSRTAAALRAAGCDVVRIPGGLHADEGCVVQFADVAVFERGATLWHTHSPEPMNAVLDGLRAMDQPLPDLVVADHGWAGRAAQRGIDTVGYADSNDPALFVAEAEGTLQVTVPLDDHVVDPRFYEPMTQYLLNAAGLL
;
A
#
# COMPACT_ATOMS: atom_id res chain seq x y z
N MET A 1 -9.50 -0.39 22.36
CA MET A 1 -8.47 0.61 22.76
C MET A 1 -8.99 2.00 22.46
N PRO A 2 -8.66 3.03 23.26
CA PRO A 2 -9.02 4.42 22.95
C PRO A 2 -8.37 4.85 21.63
N ILE A 3 -9.07 5.66 20.85
CA ILE A 3 -8.56 6.21 19.58
C ILE A 3 -7.38 7.14 19.91
N PRO A 4 -6.19 6.94 19.33
CA PRO A 4 -5.04 7.78 19.64
C PRO A 4 -5.24 9.19 19.08
N SER A 5 -4.71 10.20 19.78
CA SER A 5 -4.50 11.52 19.19
C SER A 5 -3.33 11.47 18.20
N ARG A 6 -3.21 12.46 17.30
CA ARG A 6 -2.06 12.56 16.38
C ARG A 6 -0.70 12.45 17.09
N PRO A 7 -0.41 13.20 18.18
CA PRO A 7 0.86 13.06 18.90
C PRO A 7 1.08 11.66 19.48
N ALA A 8 0.03 11.04 20.03
CA ALA A 8 0.12 9.69 20.57
C ALA A 8 0.35 8.63 19.48
N LEU A 9 -0.22 8.85 18.28
CA LEU A 9 0.03 8.00 17.12
C LEU A 9 1.46 8.16 16.61
N VAL A 10 1.97 9.39 16.46
CA VAL A 10 3.37 9.65 16.06
C VAL A 10 4.35 8.95 17.01
N GLU A 11 4.17 9.12 18.33
CA GLU A 11 5.00 8.42 19.33
C GLU A 11 4.89 6.89 19.19
N HIS A 12 3.68 6.38 18.92
CA HIS A 12 3.46 4.96 18.72
C HIS A 12 4.19 4.43 17.50
N LEU A 13 4.07 5.09 16.34
CA LEU A 13 4.70 4.69 15.07
C LEU A 13 6.23 4.60 15.23
N VAL A 14 6.84 5.59 15.88
CA VAL A 14 8.28 5.60 16.18
C VAL A 14 8.66 4.46 17.12
N ARG A 15 7.93 4.28 18.21
CA ARG A 15 8.24 3.24 19.22
C ARG A 15 8.14 1.83 18.64
N THR A 16 7.21 1.60 17.72
CA THR A 16 6.99 0.29 17.09
C THR A 16 7.75 0.10 15.78
N ARG A 17 8.48 1.13 15.33
CA ARG A 17 9.24 1.16 14.07
C ARG A 17 8.37 0.98 12.83
N ILE A 18 7.09 1.34 12.92
CA ILE A 18 6.25 1.50 11.72
C ILE A 18 6.71 2.75 10.95
N ALA A 19 7.20 3.77 11.67
CA ALA A 19 7.92 4.91 11.12
C ALA A 19 9.06 5.30 12.07
N GLY A 20 9.84 6.33 11.74
CA GLY A 20 11.10 6.65 12.40
C GLY A 20 12.25 5.80 11.85
N ASP A 21 13.10 5.26 12.74
CA ASP A 21 14.16 4.33 12.36
C ASP A 21 13.56 2.93 12.07
N VAL A 22 13.27 2.67 10.79
CA VAL A 22 12.61 1.45 10.30
C VAL A 22 13.58 0.26 10.18
N ALA A 23 13.12 -0.97 9.96
CA ALA A 23 14.02 -2.12 9.85
C ALA A 23 14.82 -2.13 8.54
N THR A 24 14.30 -1.47 7.51
CA THR A 24 14.89 -1.38 6.18
C THR A 24 16.25 -0.68 6.19
N PRO A 25 17.32 -1.33 5.70
CA PRO A 25 18.65 -0.72 5.58
C PRO A 25 18.73 0.33 4.47
N ARG A 26 19.50 1.40 4.69
CA ARG A 26 19.69 2.49 3.72
C ARG A 26 20.26 2.02 2.38
N ASP A 27 21.18 1.08 2.38
CA ASP A 27 21.78 0.53 1.16
C ASP A 27 20.78 -0.31 0.35
N ASN A 28 19.88 -1.04 1.03
CA ASN A 28 18.78 -1.75 0.38
C ASN A 28 17.81 -0.79 -0.32
N ASN A 29 17.37 0.24 0.41
CA ASN A 29 16.53 1.32 -0.10
C ASN A 29 17.13 1.96 -1.37
N LEU A 30 18.37 2.47 -1.31
CA LEU A 30 19.03 3.10 -2.45
C LEU A 30 19.26 2.12 -3.62
N SER A 31 19.46 0.84 -3.32
CA SER A 31 19.52 -0.20 -4.36
C SER A 31 18.18 -0.33 -5.10
N HIS A 32 17.04 -0.27 -4.40
CA HIS A 32 15.73 -0.36 -5.04
C HIS A 32 15.46 0.87 -5.91
N TYR A 33 15.86 2.05 -5.46
CA TYR A 33 15.68 3.30 -6.22
C TYR A 33 16.46 3.25 -7.53
N ARG A 34 17.71 2.78 -7.48
CA ARG A 34 18.55 2.55 -8.65
C ARG A 34 17.97 1.50 -9.60
N LYS A 35 17.39 0.42 -9.07
CA LYS A 35 16.78 -0.63 -9.91
C LYS A 35 15.52 -0.13 -10.60
N LEU A 36 14.67 0.62 -9.90
CA LEU A 36 13.54 1.33 -10.53
C LEU A 36 14.04 2.24 -11.65
N ALA A 37 15.06 3.07 -11.37
CA ALA A 37 15.61 4.03 -12.30
C ALA A 37 16.23 3.39 -13.56
N ASN A 38 16.81 2.20 -13.40
CA ASN A 38 17.38 1.43 -14.51
C ASN A 38 16.33 0.60 -15.28
N GLY A 39 15.04 0.76 -14.98
CA GLY A 39 13.96 0.10 -15.72
C GLY A 39 13.69 -1.35 -15.31
N ASP A 40 14.11 -1.78 -14.12
CA ASP A 40 13.76 -3.09 -13.60
C ASP A 40 12.27 -3.11 -13.21
N ARG A 41 11.45 -3.75 -14.05
CA ARG A 41 9.98 -3.81 -13.91
C ARG A 41 9.52 -4.49 -12.62
N HIS A 42 10.36 -5.27 -11.95
CA HIS A 42 10.03 -5.82 -10.64
C HIS A 42 9.80 -4.71 -9.60
N TYR A 43 10.60 -3.63 -9.67
CA TYR A 43 10.53 -2.49 -8.76
C TYR A 43 9.55 -1.41 -9.21
N TRP A 44 8.89 -1.61 -10.36
CA TRP A 44 7.83 -0.71 -10.84
C TRP A 44 6.47 -1.06 -10.25
N LEU A 45 6.36 -2.20 -9.54
CA LEU A 45 5.15 -2.62 -8.82
C LEU A 45 3.88 -2.56 -9.70
N GLY A 46 4.01 -2.97 -10.96
CA GLY A 46 2.88 -3.00 -11.90
C GLY A 46 2.55 -1.69 -12.62
N LEU A 47 3.36 -0.65 -12.44
CA LEU A 47 3.28 0.61 -13.19
C LEU A 47 4.06 0.53 -14.50
N GLU A 48 3.76 1.43 -15.43
CA GLU A 48 4.52 1.64 -16.66
C GLU A 48 5.11 3.06 -16.68
N LEU A 49 6.35 3.16 -16.18
CA LEU A 49 7.03 4.45 -15.97
C LEU A 49 7.72 4.98 -17.25
N GLY A 50 8.02 4.10 -18.21
CA GLY A 50 8.79 4.46 -19.41
C GLY A 50 10.14 5.08 -19.03
N ASP A 51 10.50 6.16 -19.71
CA ASP A 51 11.77 6.87 -19.49
C ASP A 51 11.64 8.07 -18.52
N ARG A 52 10.55 8.17 -17.74
CA ARG A 52 10.28 9.33 -16.87
C ARG A 52 11.11 9.35 -15.59
N TRP A 53 11.55 8.17 -15.15
CA TRP A 53 12.31 7.98 -13.91
C TRP A 53 13.60 7.23 -14.22
N THR A 54 14.54 7.87 -14.90
CA THR A 54 15.83 7.27 -15.28
C THR A 54 16.99 7.67 -14.38
N ASP A 55 16.78 8.62 -13.46
CA ASP A 55 17.76 9.08 -12.49
C ASP A 55 17.37 8.63 -11.07
N GLU A 56 18.29 7.95 -10.37
CA GLU A 56 18.07 7.55 -8.97
C GLU A 56 17.90 8.74 -8.03
N GLN A 57 18.45 9.91 -8.38
CA GLN A 57 18.34 11.13 -7.58
C GLN A 57 16.94 11.74 -7.64
N ASP A 58 16.27 11.67 -8.81
CA ASP A 58 14.88 12.11 -8.94
C ASP A 58 13.96 11.22 -8.09
N VAL A 59 14.21 9.90 -8.09
CA VAL A 59 13.49 8.95 -7.24
C VAL A 59 13.72 9.28 -5.76
N LEU A 60 14.97 9.51 -5.35
CA LEU A 60 15.31 9.90 -3.97
C LEU A 60 14.62 11.19 -3.56
N ALA A 61 14.53 12.19 -4.44
CA ALA A 61 13.84 13.45 -4.15
C ALA A 61 12.35 13.24 -3.84
N VAL A 62 11.65 12.42 -4.63
CA VAL A 62 10.24 12.06 -4.33
C VAL A 62 10.13 11.32 -3.01
N MET A 63 11.05 10.39 -2.74
CA MET A 63 11.02 9.62 -1.51
C MET A 63 11.29 10.48 -0.28
N ALA A 64 12.19 11.46 -0.37
CA ALA A 64 12.40 12.44 0.69
C ALA A 64 11.14 13.30 0.91
N GLU A 65 10.47 13.75 -0.15
CA GLU A 65 9.24 14.55 -0.05
C GLU A 65 8.06 13.77 0.56
N ARG A 66 7.86 12.53 0.12
CA ARG A 66 6.61 11.77 0.37
C ARG A 66 6.73 10.73 1.48
N CYS A 67 7.90 10.13 1.62
CA CYS A 67 8.18 9.10 2.63
C CYS A 67 8.97 9.69 3.81
N GLY A 68 9.76 10.74 3.58
CA GLY A 68 10.58 11.36 4.62
C GLY A 68 11.90 10.64 4.87
N VAL A 69 12.42 9.94 3.85
CA VAL A 69 13.78 9.37 3.91
C VAL A 69 14.81 10.51 3.91
N ILE A 70 16.02 10.21 4.38
CA ILE A 70 17.14 11.16 4.34
C ILE A 70 17.47 11.51 2.88
N ASP A 71 17.48 12.80 2.56
CA ASP A 71 17.69 13.34 1.20
C ASP A 71 19.16 13.41 0.79
N ASP A 72 20.11 13.34 1.74
CA ASP A 72 21.54 13.38 1.50
C ASP A 72 22.02 12.17 0.65
N PRO A 73 22.49 12.37 -0.59
CA PRO A 73 23.01 11.30 -1.45
C PRO A 73 24.32 10.69 -0.93
N ALA A 74 25.00 11.34 0.02
CA ALA A 74 26.18 10.80 0.70
C ALA A 74 25.81 9.85 1.85
N HIS A 75 24.56 9.88 2.35
CA HIS A 75 24.07 8.94 3.34
C HIS A 75 23.74 7.59 2.69
N ARG A 76 24.74 6.68 2.67
CA ARG A 76 24.70 5.44 1.87
C ARG A 76 24.54 4.14 2.67
N ALA A 77 24.60 4.20 4.00
CA ALA A 77 24.58 3.02 4.86
C ALA A 77 24.00 3.35 6.24
N GLY A 78 23.52 2.32 6.93
CA GLY A 78 22.85 2.45 8.21
C GLY A 78 21.36 2.11 8.09
N GLN A 79 20.57 2.65 9.01
CA GLN A 79 19.13 2.49 9.02
C GLN A 79 18.49 3.57 8.17
N ASP A 80 17.48 3.22 7.37
CA ASP A 80 16.69 4.22 6.67
C ASP A 80 15.58 4.78 7.59
N THR A 81 14.91 5.84 7.15
CA THR A 81 13.90 6.54 7.96
C THR A 81 12.60 6.74 7.20
N ILE A 82 11.49 6.62 7.91
CA ILE A 82 10.18 7.10 7.44
C ILE A 82 9.74 8.23 8.37
N ASP A 83 9.32 9.37 7.85
CA ASP A 83 8.85 10.48 8.69
C ASP A 83 7.46 10.14 9.26
N PRO A 84 7.31 10.01 10.59
CA PRO A 84 6.05 9.63 11.20
C PRO A 84 4.95 10.69 11.04
N GLU A 85 5.29 11.96 10.89
CA GLU A 85 4.30 13.02 10.62
C GLU A 85 3.78 12.92 9.19
N LEU A 86 4.64 12.57 8.22
CA LEU A 86 4.21 12.29 6.84
C LEU A 86 3.33 11.04 6.76
N THR A 87 3.61 10.00 7.56
CA THR A 87 2.70 8.86 7.71
C THR A 87 1.32 9.31 8.18
N VAL A 88 1.22 10.12 9.24
CA VAL A 88 -0.07 10.59 9.76
C VAL A 88 -0.79 11.52 8.79
N ASP A 89 -0.07 12.42 8.12
CA ASP A 89 -0.67 13.29 7.10
C ASP A 89 -1.21 12.48 5.92
N ALA A 90 -0.51 11.42 5.48
CA ALA A 90 -1.00 10.52 4.44
C ALA A 90 -2.22 9.70 4.92
N LEU A 91 -2.26 9.27 6.19
CA LEU A 91 -3.45 8.65 6.78
C LEU A 91 -4.65 9.59 6.76
N ASP A 92 -4.47 10.88 7.04
CA ASP A 92 -5.54 11.88 6.95
C ASP A 92 -6.04 12.06 5.50
N ARG A 93 -5.12 12.07 4.50
CA ARG A 93 -5.49 12.08 3.07
C ARG A 93 -6.27 10.81 2.67
N MET A 94 -5.80 9.65 3.12
CA MET A 94 -6.47 8.36 2.87
C MET A 94 -7.85 8.34 3.53
N ALA A 95 -7.97 8.80 4.78
CA ALA A 95 -9.24 8.93 5.49
C ALA A 95 -10.25 9.79 4.72
N ALA A 96 -9.80 10.90 4.12
CA ALA A 96 -10.66 11.74 3.28
C ALA A 96 -11.15 10.99 2.03
N ARG A 97 -10.31 10.16 1.38
CA ARG A 97 -10.73 9.34 0.23
C ARG A 97 -11.67 8.21 0.62
N LEU A 98 -11.43 7.54 1.76
CA LEU A 98 -12.31 6.50 2.30
C LEU A 98 -13.68 7.06 2.70
N ARG A 99 -13.72 8.26 3.28
CA ARG A 99 -14.98 8.96 3.58
C ARG A 99 -15.82 9.23 2.32
N LYS A 100 -15.16 9.63 1.22
CA LYS A 100 -15.84 9.80 -0.08
C LYS A 100 -16.40 8.48 -0.59
N ALA A 101 -15.61 7.40 -0.49
CA ALA A 101 -16.05 6.05 -0.87
C ALA A 101 -17.31 5.63 -0.10
N ALA A 102 -17.32 5.84 1.22
CA ALA A 102 -18.46 5.56 2.08
C ALA A 102 -19.69 6.40 1.73
N ALA A 103 -19.52 7.70 1.49
CA ALA A 103 -20.61 8.59 1.11
C ALA A 103 -21.26 8.20 -0.23
N ALA A 104 -20.44 7.75 -1.19
CA ALA A 104 -20.89 7.28 -2.50
C ALA A 104 -21.30 5.80 -2.52
N ARG A 105 -21.06 5.05 -1.43
CA ARG A 105 -21.23 3.59 -1.34
C ARG A 105 -20.51 2.85 -2.46
N GLU A 106 -19.28 3.27 -2.73
CA GLU A 106 -18.43 2.74 -3.78
C GLU A 106 -18.22 1.22 -3.66
N ARG A 107 -17.94 0.59 -4.81
CA ARG A 107 -17.48 -0.79 -4.88
C ARG A 107 -15.97 -0.83 -4.64
N VAL A 108 -15.54 -1.43 -3.52
CA VAL A 108 -14.15 -1.34 -3.05
C VAL A 108 -13.48 -2.71 -3.03
N LEU A 109 -12.32 -2.83 -3.67
CA LEU A 109 -11.49 -4.01 -3.63
C LEU A 109 -10.31 -3.81 -2.66
N PHE A 110 -10.10 -4.79 -1.79
CA PHE A 110 -8.95 -4.84 -0.89
C PHE A 110 -8.01 -5.97 -1.31
N ALA A 111 -6.71 -5.68 -1.33
CA ALA A 111 -5.69 -6.68 -1.63
C ALA A 111 -4.40 -6.38 -0.88
N THR A 112 -3.58 -7.39 -0.61
CA THR A 112 -2.25 -7.17 -0.04
C THR A 112 -1.21 -8.10 -0.62
N GLY A 113 -0.08 -7.52 -0.98
CA GLY A 113 1.16 -8.22 -1.27
C GLY A 113 1.89 -8.65 -0.02
N HIS A 114 1.63 -8.08 1.17
CA HIS A 114 2.31 -8.43 2.43
C HIS A 114 1.36 -8.99 3.51
N PRO A 115 0.76 -10.18 3.29
CA PRO A 115 -0.33 -10.70 4.13
C PRO A 115 0.07 -11.02 5.57
N GLY A 116 1.35 -11.24 5.86
CA GLY A 116 1.83 -11.49 7.23
C GLY A 116 1.67 -10.29 8.18
N ALA A 117 1.60 -9.08 7.62
CA ALA A 117 1.62 -7.83 8.38
C ALA A 117 0.38 -6.97 8.15
N LEU A 118 -0.02 -6.78 6.88
CA LEU A 118 -1.05 -5.80 6.51
C LEU A 118 -2.46 -6.40 6.36
N LEU A 119 -2.61 -7.72 6.43
CA LEU A 119 -3.92 -8.38 6.25
C LEU A 119 -4.97 -7.85 7.23
N ASP A 120 -4.62 -7.69 8.52
CA ASP A 120 -5.56 -7.18 9.53
C ASP A 120 -5.95 -5.72 9.26
N VAL A 121 -4.99 -4.87 8.86
CA VAL A 121 -5.22 -3.46 8.51
C VAL A 121 -6.25 -3.33 7.39
N HIS A 122 -6.05 -4.08 6.30
CA HIS A 122 -6.97 -4.11 5.17
C HIS A 122 -8.32 -4.70 5.57
N SER A 123 -8.35 -5.79 6.33
CA SER A 123 -9.61 -6.46 6.72
C SER A 123 -10.50 -5.58 7.61
N ARG A 124 -9.91 -4.85 8.56
CA ARG A 124 -10.64 -3.90 9.42
C ARG A 124 -11.18 -2.72 8.61
N THR A 125 -10.41 -2.24 7.65
CA THR A 125 -10.86 -1.17 6.74
C THR A 125 -11.99 -1.63 5.83
N ALA A 126 -11.90 -2.85 5.29
CA ALA A 126 -12.96 -3.47 4.51
C ALA A 126 -14.25 -3.64 5.32
N ALA A 127 -14.14 -4.16 6.54
CA ALA A 127 -15.29 -4.33 7.44
C ALA A 127 -15.98 -2.99 7.76
N ALA A 128 -15.21 -1.93 7.99
CA ALA A 128 -15.73 -0.60 8.28
C ALA A 128 -16.46 0.02 7.08
N LEU A 129 -15.90 -0.08 5.87
CA LEU A 129 -16.59 0.37 4.65
C LEU A 129 -17.85 -0.46 4.35
N ARG A 130 -17.79 -1.78 4.54
CA ARG A 130 -18.97 -2.66 4.43
C ARG A 130 -20.07 -2.23 5.39
N ALA A 131 -19.73 -1.91 6.64
CA ALA A 131 -20.68 -1.41 7.64
C ALA A 131 -21.27 -0.03 7.25
N ALA A 132 -20.50 0.80 6.55
CA ALA A 132 -20.96 2.07 5.97
C ALA A 132 -21.82 1.89 4.69
N GLY A 133 -21.97 0.67 4.18
CA GLY A 133 -22.81 0.34 3.04
C GLY A 133 -22.10 0.31 1.69
N CYS A 134 -20.76 0.32 1.67
CA CYS A 134 -19.98 0.06 0.45
C CYS A 134 -20.12 -1.40 0.00
N ASP A 135 -19.98 -1.62 -1.30
CA ASP A 135 -19.92 -2.96 -1.89
C ASP A 135 -18.48 -3.47 -1.88
N VAL A 136 -18.11 -4.25 -0.86
CA VAL A 136 -16.77 -4.85 -0.79
C VAL A 136 -16.66 -6.02 -1.76
N VAL A 137 -15.77 -5.89 -2.74
CA VAL A 137 -15.63 -6.83 -3.86
C VAL A 137 -15.32 -8.24 -3.35
N ARG A 138 -16.16 -9.19 -3.78
CA ARG A 138 -15.83 -10.61 -3.73
C ARG A 138 -15.16 -11.02 -5.04
N ILE A 139 -13.91 -11.48 -4.97
CA ILE A 139 -13.17 -11.86 -6.18
C ILE A 139 -13.73 -13.15 -6.80
N PRO A 140 -13.58 -13.35 -8.12
CA PRO A 140 -13.81 -14.64 -8.76
C PRO A 140 -13.00 -15.77 -8.09
N GLY A 141 -13.58 -16.97 -8.02
CA GLY A 141 -12.86 -18.15 -7.54
C GLY A 141 -11.98 -18.78 -8.63
N GLY A 142 -10.93 -19.49 -8.23
CA GLY A 142 -10.06 -20.25 -9.15
C GLY A 142 -9.07 -19.41 -9.95
N LEU A 143 -8.75 -18.20 -9.48
CA LEU A 143 -7.78 -17.31 -10.10
C LEU A 143 -6.35 -17.79 -9.85
N HIS A 144 -5.50 -17.66 -10.87
CA HIS A 144 -4.09 -18.08 -10.84
C HIS A 144 -3.18 -16.94 -11.32
N ALA A 145 -2.00 -16.84 -10.72
CA ALA A 145 -0.93 -15.90 -11.06
C ALA A 145 0.41 -16.49 -10.59
N ASP A 146 1.54 -16.17 -11.22
CA ASP A 146 2.90 -16.50 -10.75
C ASP A 146 3.09 -17.90 -10.13
N GLU A 147 2.60 -18.94 -10.81
CA GLU A 147 2.64 -20.35 -10.35
C GLU A 147 1.85 -20.66 -9.06
N GLY A 148 1.08 -19.72 -8.54
CA GLY A 148 0.18 -19.88 -7.41
C GLY A 148 -1.26 -19.52 -7.74
N CYS A 149 -2.04 -19.26 -6.69
CA CYS A 149 -3.44 -18.86 -6.81
C CYS A 149 -3.73 -17.57 -6.06
N VAL A 150 -4.81 -16.90 -6.48
CA VAL A 150 -5.34 -15.74 -5.78
C VAL A 150 -6.56 -16.18 -4.99
N VAL A 151 -6.51 -15.97 -3.69
CA VAL A 151 -7.56 -16.33 -2.73
C VAL A 151 -7.95 -15.10 -1.92
N GLN A 152 -9.08 -15.16 -1.23
CA GLN A 152 -9.59 -14.04 -0.45
C GLN A 152 -9.89 -14.48 0.98
N PHE A 153 -9.30 -13.78 1.95
CA PHE A 153 -9.53 -13.98 3.38
C PHE A 153 -9.94 -12.67 4.02
N ALA A 154 -10.98 -12.70 4.86
CA ALA A 154 -11.48 -11.52 5.56
C ALA A 154 -11.65 -10.30 4.62
N ASP A 155 -12.25 -10.54 3.45
CA ASP A 155 -12.46 -9.56 2.36
C ASP A 155 -11.20 -9.05 1.63
N VAL A 156 -10.01 -9.55 1.96
CA VAL A 156 -8.73 -9.12 1.35
C VAL A 156 -8.22 -10.20 0.40
N ALA A 157 -7.95 -9.82 -0.86
CA ALA A 157 -7.30 -10.68 -1.83
C ALA A 157 -5.81 -10.82 -1.51
N VAL A 158 -5.30 -12.05 -1.55
CA VAL A 158 -3.91 -12.39 -1.22
C VAL A 158 -3.38 -13.45 -2.18
N PHE A 159 -2.06 -13.52 -2.31
CA PHE A 159 -1.38 -14.54 -3.09
C PHE A 159 -1.05 -15.78 -2.23
N GLU A 160 -1.43 -16.96 -2.72
CA GLU A 160 -1.21 -18.24 -2.05
C GLU A 160 -0.42 -19.18 -2.96
N ARG A 161 0.56 -19.88 -2.38
CA ARG A 161 1.29 -20.97 -3.03
C ARG A 161 1.73 -22.01 -2.01
N GLY A 162 1.37 -23.26 -2.23
CA GLY A 162 1.85 -24.38 -1.42
C GLY A 162 1.36 -24.37 0.03
N ALA A 163 0.09 -24.04 0.25
CA ALA A 163 -0.57 -23.86 1.54
C ALA A 163 0.00 -22.73 2.40
N THR A 164 0.61 -21.71 1.77
CA THR A 164 1.23 -20.56 2.44
C THR A 164 0.76 -19.27 1.78
N LEU A 165 0.48 -18.23 2.57
CA LEU A 165 0.26 -16.88 2.06
C LEU A 165 1.62 -16.22 1.83
N TRP A 166 1.89 -15.77 0.61
CA TRP A 166 3.20 -15.27 0.22
C TRP A 166 3.24 -13.76 0.20
N HIS A 167 4.38 -13.22 0.65
CA HIS A 167 4.79 -11.87 0.30
C HIS A 167 5.07 -11.81 -1.21
N THR A 168 4.52 -10.83 -1.92
CA THR A 168 4.75 -10.65 -3.35
C THR A 168 4.69 -9.19 -3.77
N HIS A 169 5.66 -8.81 -4.60
CA HIS A 169 5.69 -7.52 -5.31
C HIS A 169 5.08 -7.62 -6.71
N SER A 170 4.66 -8.83 -7.11
CA SER A 170 4.16 -9.08 -8.46
C SER A 170 2.80 -8.40 -8.68
N PRO A 171 2.59 -7.82 -9.88
CA PRO A 171 1.30 -7.25 -10.27
C PRO A 171 0.31 -8.27 -10.85
N GLU A 172 0.76 -9.49 -11.19
CA GLU A 172 -0.06 -10.48 -11.88
C GLU A 172 -1.29 -10.95 -11.07
N PRO A 173 -1.24 -11.07 -9.73
CA PRO A 173 -2.43 -11.34 -8.95
C PRO A 173 -3.55 -10.29 -9.13
N MET A 174 -3.20 -9.01 -9.24
CA MET A 174 -4.18 -7.94 -9.50
C MET A 174 -4.72 -8.01 -10.94
N ASN A 175 -3.88 -8.34 -11.94
CA ASN A 175 -4.37 -8.62 -13.29
C ASN A 175 -5.41 -9.75 -13.27
N ALA A 176 -5.11 -10.87 -12.61
CA ALA A 176 -6.01 -12.02 -12.53
C ALA A 176 -7.37 -11.65 -11.92
N VAL A 177 -7.39 -10.82 -10.87
CA VAL A 177 -8.64 -10.34 -10.25
C VAL A 177 -9.44 -9.46 -11.20
N LEU A 178 -8.81 -8.43 -11.78
CA LEU A 178 -9.52 -7.46 -12.63
C LEU A 178 -10.00 -8.08 -13.94
N ASP A 179 -9.19 -8.93 -14.57
CA ASP A 179 -9.55 -9.63 -15.80
C ASP A 179 -10.59 -10.72 -15.51
N GLY A 180 -10.53 -11.38 -14.34
CA GLY A 180 -11.55 -12.32 -13.89
C GLY A 180 -12.93 -11.68 -13.64
N LEU A 181 -12.96 -10.48 -13.04
CA LEU A 181 -14.21 -9.72 -12.86
C LEU A 181 -14.85 -9.41 -14.22
N ARG A 182 -14.04 -8.93 -15.17
CA ARG A 182 -14.50 -8.65 -16.54
C ARG A 182 -15.02 -9.90 -17.24
N ALA A 183 -14.33 -11.03 -17.11
CA ALA A 183 -14.73 -12.29 -17.73
C ALA A 183 -16.07 -12.84 -17.19
N MET A 184 -16.46 -12.42 -15.98
CA MET A 184 -17.76 -12.75 -15.37
C MET A 184 -18.82 -11.66 -15.58
N ASP A 185 -18.57 -10.68 -16.47
CA ASP A 185 -19.42 -9.50 -16.68
C ASP A 185 -19.74 -8.74 -15.37
N GLN A 186 -18.82 -8.78 -14.39
CA GLN A 186 -18.95 -8.02 -13.16
C GLN A 186 -18.34 -6.63 -13.30
N PRO A 187 -18.93 -5.61 -12.64
CA PRO A 187 -18.32 -4.30 -12.58
C PRO A 187 -16.96 -4.35 -11.88
N LEU A 188 -16.01 -3.60 -12.43
CA LEU A 188 -14.73 -3.31 -11.78
C LEU A 188 -14.97 -2.51 -10.48
N PRO A 189 -14.02 -2.55 -9.52
CA PRO A 189 -14.08 -1.67 -8.36
C PRO A 189 -13.99 -0.20 -8.76
N ASP A 190 -14.70 0.64 -8.02
CA ASP A 190 -14.57 2.10 -8.07
C ASP A 190 -13.31 2.56 -7.32
N LEU A 191 -12.89 1.79 -6.29
CA LEU A 191 -11.70 2.06 -5.49
C LEU A 191 -10.94 0.77 -5.18
N VAL A 192 -9.62 0.82 -5.27
CA VAL A 192 -8.72 -0.20 -4.74
C VAL A 192 -7.95 0.34 -3.53
N VAL A 193 -7.92 -0.44 -2.45
CA VAL A 193 -7.05 -0.22 -1.29
C VAL A 193 -6.08 -1.40 -1.23
N ALA A 194 -4.80 -1.15 -1.50
CA ALA A 194 -3.82 -2.23 -1.60
C ALA A 194 -2.38 -1.79 -1.26
N ASP A 195 -1.40 -2.64 -1.54
CA ASP A 195 0.03 -2.37 -1.41
C ASP A 195 0.82 -3.08 -2.54
N HIS A 196 2.11 -2.77 -2.65
CA HIS A 196 3.04 -3.32 -3.64
C HIS A 196 2.49 -3.37 -5.10
N GLY A 197 2.74 -4.47 -5.80
CA GLY A 197 2.30 -4.74 -7.17
C GLY A 197 0.78 -4.71 -7.36
N TRP A 198 0.02 -4.95 -6.29
CA TRP A 198 -1.43 -4.91 -6.34
C TRP A 198 -1.95 -3.49 -6.51
N ALA A 199 -1.44 -2.55 -5.70
CA ALA A 199 -1.80 -1.15 -5.79
C ALA A 199 -1.33 -0.54 -7.13
N GLY A 200 -0.05 -0.72 -7.47
CA GLY A 200 0.49 -0.09 -8.68
C GLY A 200 -0.18 -0.62 -9.95
N ARG A 201 -0.52 -1.92 -10.03
CA ARG A 201 -1.25 -2.45 -11.20
C ARG A 201 -2.70 -1.98 -11.28
N ALA A 202 -3.41 -1.83 -10.16
CA ALA A 202 -4.76 -1.28 -10.16
C ALA A 202 -4.77 0.18 -10.65
N ALA A 203 -3.85 0.99 -10.12
CA ALA A 203 -3.66 2.37 -10.55
C ALA A 203 -3.32 2.46 -12.04
N GLN A 204 -2.39 1.61 -12.52
CA GLN A 204 -2.02 1.53 -13.93
C GLN A 204 -3.17 1.12 -14.86
N ARG A 205 -4.15 0.35 -14.34
CA ARG A 205 -5.37 -0.04 -15.06
C ARG A 205 -6.44 1.07 -15.03
N GLY A 206 -6.13 2.24 -14.46
CA GLY A 206 -7.00 3.42 -14.42
C GLY A 206 -8.06 3.37 -13.32
N ILE A 207 -7.85 2.55 -12.29
CA ILE A 207 -8.75 2.46 -11.14
C ILE A 207 -8.22 3.38 -10.05
N ASP A 208 -9.10 4.19 -9.46
CA ASP A 208 -8.79 5.00 -8.28
C ASP A 208 -8.17 4.11 -7.21
N THR A 209 -6.95 4.44 -6.77
CA THR A 209 -6.17 3.59 -5.88
C THR A 209 -5.53 4.39 -4.76
N VAL A 210 -5.58 3.84 -3.54
CA VAL A 210 -4.80 4.28 -2.38
C VAL A 210 -4.07 3.08 -1.80
N GLY A 211 -2.94 3.30 -1.12
CA GLY A 211 -2.19 2.18 -0.58
C GLY A 211 -1.13 2.50 0.44
N TYR A 212 -0.47 1.45 0.91
CA TYR A 212 0.65 1.49 1.84
C TYR A 212 1.94 1.09 1.11
N ALA A 213 3.07 1.68 1.49
CA ALA A 213 4.38 1.32 0.94
C ALA A 213 5.50 1.59 1.94
N ASP A 214 6.48 0.68 1.99
CA ASP A 214 7.75 0.89 2.69
C ASP A 214 8.67 1.83 1.91
N SER A 215 9.61 2.41 2.62
CA SER A 215 10.73 3.22 2.16
C SER A 215 11.49 2.61 0.98
N ASN A 216 11.57 1.28 0.86
CA ASN A 216 12.24 0.61 -0.26
C ASN A 216 11.30 0.26 -1.45
N ASP A 217 10.03 0.70 -1.43
CA ASP A 217 9.04 0.53 -2.49
C ASP A 217 8.70 1.86 -3.19
N PRO A 218 9.66 2.47 -3.89
CA PRO A 218 9.53 3.83 -4.42
C PRO A 218 8.41 4.02 -5.45
N ALA A 219 8.02 2.94 -6.14
CA ALA A 219 7.10 3.00 -7.27
C ALA A 219 5.73 3.59 -6.91
N LEU A 220 5.17 3.29 -5.72
CA LEU A 220 3.86 3.83 -5.35
C LEU A 220 3.92 5.33 -5.00
N PHE A 221 5.05 5.81 -4.45
CA PHE A 221 5.25 7.24 -4.20
C PHE A 221 5.44 8.02 -5.50
N VAL A 222 6.19 7.44 -6.44
CA VAL A 222 6.33 7.96 -7.81
C VAL A 222 4.96 8.01 -8.50
N ALA A 223 4.12 6.98 -8.37
CA ALA A 223 2.77 6.99 -8.93
C ALA A 223 1.88 8.07 -8.31
N GLU A 224 2.02 8.35 -7.00
CA GLU A 224 1.33 9.47 -6.36
C GLU A 224 1.83 10.82 -6.89
N ALA A 225 3.14 10.99 -7.08
CA ALA A 225 3.72 12.19 -7.67
C ALA A 225 3.24 12.43 -9.11
N GLU A 226 3.03 11.37 -9.90
CA GLU A 226 2.46 11.45 -11.26
C GLU A 226 0.92 11.61 -11.27
N GLY A 227 0.25 11.44 -10.13
CA GLY A 227 -1.21 11.43 -10.04
C GLY A 227 -1.88 10.17 -10.56
N THR A 228 -1.10 9.12 -10.89
CA THR A 228 -1.60 7.79 -11.28
C THR A 228 -2.25 7.07 -10.08
N LEU A 229 -1.69 7.26 -8.88
CA LEU A 229 -2.21 6.77 -7.60
C LEU A 229 -2.59 7.98 -6.71
N GLN A 230 -3.65 7.87 -5.90
CA GLN A 230 -4.20 9.02 -5.18
C GLN A 230 -3.46 9.33 -3.86
N VAL A 231 -3.15 8.30 -3.07
CA VAL A 231 -2.48 8.42 -1.77
C VAL A 231 -1.63 7.18 -1.50
N THR A 232 -0.34 7.36 -1.25
CA THR A 232 0.55 6.35 -0.66
C THR A 232 0.84 6.74 0.79
N VAL A 233 0.54 5.86 1.73
CA VAL A 233 0.86 6.01 3.15
C VAL A 233 2.23 5.37 3.41
N PRO A 234 3.27 6.15 3.75
CA PRO A 234 4.57 5.58 4.06
C PRO A 234 4.55 4.87 5.41
N LEU A 235 4.97 3.61 5.44
CA LEU A 235 5.15 2.82 6.67
C LEU A 235 6.09 1.64 6.40
N ASP A 236 6.82 1.19 7.42
CA ASP A 236 7.45 -0.13 7.41
C ASP A 236 6.32 -1.17 7.44
N ASP A 237 6.24 -2.01 6.41
CA ASP A 237 5.19 -3.00 6.26
C ASP A 237 5.54 -4.36 6.89
N HIS A 238 6.66 -4.45 7.61
CA HIS A 238 7.08 -5.63 8.35
C HIS A 238 7.65 -5.29 9.74
N VAL A 239 6.76 -5.01 10.68
CA VAL A 239 7.13 -4.89 12.11
C VAL A 239 7.02 -6.21 12.86
N VAL A 240 7.72 -6.29 14.00
CA VAL A 240 7.85 -7.51 14.82
C VAL A 240 6.54 -8.08 15.38
N ASP A 241 5.53 -7.23 15.59
CA ASP A 241 4.19 -7.64 16.02
C ASP A 241 3.16 -6.91 15.14
N PRO A 242 2.45 -7.62 14.24
CA PRO A 242 1.43 -7.02 13.38
C PRO A 242 0.32 -6.26 14.13
N ARG A 243 0.10 -6.55 15.42
CA ARG A 243 -0.88 -5.80 16.23
C ARG A 243 -0.45 -4.36 16.50
N PHE A 244 0.81 -4.01 16.23
CA PHE A 244 1.25 -2.62 16.27
C PHE A 244 0.54 -1.75 15.23
N TYR A 245 -0.07 -2.30 14.17
CA TYR A 245 -0.88 -1.49 13.27
C TYR A 245 -2.28 -1.17 13.81
N GLU A 246 -2.71 -1.76 14.94
CA GLU A 246 -4.07 -1.55 15.45
C GLU A 246 -4.36 -0.08 15.81
N PRO A 247 -3.51 0.66 16.55
CA PRO A 247 -3.76 2.07 16.85
C PRO A 247 -3.77 2.96 15.59
N MET A 248 -2.90 2.66 14.62
CA MET A 248 -2.88 3.33 13.31
C MET A 248 -4.19 3.10 12.55
N THR A 249 -4.67 1.85 12.52
CA THR A 249 -5.93 1.49 11.86
C THR A 249 -7.12 2.16 12.56
N GLN A 250 -7.14 2.19 13.90
CA GLN A 250 -8.17 2.90 14.65
C GLN A 250 -8.18 4.41 14.37
N TYR A 251 -7.00 5.02 14.25
CA TYR A 251 -6.88 6.43 13.87
C TYR A 251 -7.45 6.68 12.47
N LEU A 252 -7.05 5.88 11.47
CA LEU A 252 -7.53 5.97 10.09
C LEU A 252 -9.06 5.90 10.02
N LEU A 253 -9.65 4.90 10.67
CA LEU A 253 -11.10 4.70 10.66
C LEU A 253 -11.84 5.82 11.38
N ASN A 254 -11.32 6.31 12.51
CA ASN A 254 -11.88 7.48 13.19
C ASN A 254 -11.83 8.73 12.31
N ALA A 255 -10.67 9.00 11.71
CA ALA A 255 -10.46 10.14 10.82
C ALA A 255 -11.35 10.05 9.57
N ALA A 256 -11.71 8.84 9.11
CA ALA A 256 -12.64 8.63 8.00
C ALA A 256 -14.12 8.75 8.42
N GLY A 257 -14.43 8.73 9.72
CA GLY A 257 -15.80 8.66 10.24
C GLY A 257 -16.44 7.28 10.08
N LEU A 258 -15.64 6.22 10.22
CA LEU A 258 -16.01 4.81 9.97
C LEU A 258 -15.94 3.93 11.23
N LEU A 259 -16.02 4.53 12.42
CA LEU A 259 -16.12 3.84 13.71
C LEU A 259 -17.54 3.88 14.28
#